data_AF-A0A432CF47-F1
#
_entry.id   AF-A0A432CF47-F1
#
_cell.length_a   1.000
_cell.length_b   1.000
_cell.length_c   1.000
_cell.angle_alpha   90.00
_cell.angle_beta   90.00
_cell.angle_gamma   90.00
#
_symmetry.space_group_name_H-M   'P 1'
#
loop_
_entity.id
_entity.type
_entity.pdbx_description
1 polymer ?
#
loop_
_entity_poly.entity_id
_entity_poly.type
_entity_poly.pdbx_seq_one_letter_code
_entity_poly.pdbx_strand_id
1 'polypeptide(L)'
;MLTLDSHYLLKHFNIRKLYSAGMMLSGVSMMIMMSLKTLDLVGIGFAGITMGLSFGFYWSNRDYLALAITNDTNRNYYYGLETFFYTIIAVVIPITIGWFIESSGDTAQIHTAYLIITGIVFLVTVIASIVCFRGTFQNPIQKKYVFFKFHQLWYKLLSLSLLKGLVQGFLVTAPAMLIMLLIGKEGALGTAQSIGAIIAAVIMYVIGRIAKPSDRIKIFTAGLVLFALGAVVNGLLFNQTGVIIFILLLLIAKPLMDLAYFPIQFKVIDIVSKIEKRGEFAYILNHEAGLFAGRFLGAGTFLVLAYTISTEIALRYAIVIVAVLQLSSIFVAKKIIAEGNLLSPDEPEIDSKVMKEVAEKIV
;
A
#
# COMPACT_ATOMS: atom_id res chain seq x y z
N MET A 1 12.64 -5.66 12.23
CA MET A 1 12.88 -6.99 12.84
C MET A 1 12.31 -8.11 11.95
N LEU A 2 11.04 -8.06 11.55
CA LEU A 2 10.36 -9.18 10.86
C LEU A 2 10.76 -9.39 9.38
N THR A 3 11.19 -8.34 8.68
CA THR A 3 11.70 -8.44 7.31
C THR A 3 13.17 -8.94 7.26
N LEU A 4 13.90 -8.84 8.38
CA LEU A 4 15.23 -9.44 8.54
C LEU A 4 15.16 -10.98 8.63
N ASP A 5 14.05 -11.54 9.12
CA ASP A 5 13.82 -13.00 9.14
C ASP A 5 13.53 -13.54 7.74
N SER A 6 12.75 -12.81 6.93
CA SER A 6 12.57 -13.12 5.50
C SER A 6 13.90 -13.15 4.74
N HIS A 7 14.86 -12.33 5.15
CA HIS A 7 16.20 -12.27 4.59
C HIS A 7 17.05 -13.52 4.89
N TYR A 8 17.08 -14.02 6.13
CA TYR A 8 17.77 -15.27 6.46
C TYR A 8 17.13 -16.47 5.75
N LEU A 9 15.82 -16.43 5.61
CA LEU A 9 15.06 -17.51 4.99
C LEU A 9 15.24 -17.55 3.46
N LEU A 10 15.40 -16.43 2.76
CA LEU A 10 15.67 -16.43 1.29
C LEU A 10 16.98 -17.13 0.91
N LYS A 11 17.92 -17.28 1.87
CA LYS A 11 19.14 -18.08 1.69
C LYS A 11 18.86 -19.58 1.63
N HIS A 12 17.79 -20.04 2.29
CA HIS A 12 17.46 -21.45 2.47
C HIS A 12 16.17 -21.87 1.74
N PHE A 13 15.29 -20.91 1.43
CA PHE A 13 13.97 -21.11 0.88
C PHE A 13 13.76 -20.23 -0.36
N ASN A 14 13.15 -20.82 -1.38
CA ASN A 14 12.80 -20.10 -2.60
C ASN A 14 11.75 -19.02 -2.31
N ILE A 15 11.82 -17.88 -3.02
CA ILE A 15 10.87 -16.77 -2.90
C ILE A 15 9.40 -17.22 -2.98
N ARG A 16 9.10 -18.24 -3.80
CA ARG A 16 7.78 -18.88 -3.87
C ARG A 16 7.31 -19.43 -2.54
N LYS A 17 8.19 -20.15 -1.83
CA LYS A 17 7.88 -20.75 -0.53
C LYS A 17 7.58 -19.66 0.50
N LEU A 18 8.34 -18.56 0.47
CA LEU A 18 8.16 -17.46 1.40
C LEU A 18 6.91 -16.63 1.09
N TYR A 19 6.62 -16.39 -0.18
CA TYR A 19 5.39 -15.72 -0.59
C TYR A 19 4.15 -16.56 -0.22
N SER A 20 4.18 -17.86 -0.53
CA SER A 20 3.15 -18.83 -0.13
C SER A 20 3.00 -18.95 1.39
N ALA A 21 4.11 -18.96 2.14
CA ALA A 21 4.06 -18.97 3.60
C ALA A 21 3.43 -17.69 4.15
N GLY A 22 3.75 -16.51 3.59
CA GLY A 22 3.11 -15.25 3.96
C GLY A 22 1.60 -15.26 3.73
N MET A 23 1.16 -15.77 2.58
CA MET A 23 -0.27 -15.95 2.27
C MET A 23 -0.95 -16.91 3.26
N MET A 24 -0.39 -18.11 3.50
CA MET A 24 -0.98 -19.06 4.44
C MET A 24 -1.01 -18.53 5.87
N LEU A 25 0.05 -17.84 6.30
CA LEU A 25 0.13 -17.24 7.63
C LEU A 25 -0.92 -16.12 7.81
N SER A 26 -1.37 -15.48 6.73
CA SER A 26 -2.45 -14.47 6.81
C SER A 26 -3.77 -15.11 7.24
N GLY A 27 -4.12 -16.26 6.67
CA GLY A 27 -5.31 -17.03 7.04
C GLY A 27 -5.23 -17.54 8.48
N VAL A 28 -4.06 -18.04 8.90
CA VAL A 28 -3.83 -18.46 10.29
C VAL A 28 -3.95 -17.28 11.26
N SER A 29 -3.39 -16.11 10.91
CA SER A 29 -3.48 -14.90 11.75
C SER A 29 -4.94 -14.47 11.95
N MET A 30 -5.78 -14.60 10.91
CA MET A 30 -7.21 -14.32 11.01
C MET A 30 -7.92 -15.29 11.96
N MET A 31 -7.61 -16.58 11.90
CA MET A 31 -8.13 -17.57 12.85
C MET A 31 -7.72 -17.25 14.29
N ILE A 32 -6.46 -16.84 14.51
CA ILE A 32 -5.98 -16.43 15.83
C ILE A 32 -6.82 -15.27 16.34
N MET A 33 -6.98 -14.20 15.54
CA MET A 33 -7.82 -13.05 15.93
C MET A 33 -9.24 -13.44 16.29
N MET A 34 -9.88 -14.35 15.54
CA MET A 34 -11.26 -14.80 15.80
C MET A 34 -11.39 -15.73 17.01
N SER A 35 -10.30 -16.38 17.42
CA SER A 35 -10.30 -17.28 18.59
C SER A 35 -10.06 -16.57 19.93
N LEU A 36 -9.59 -15.31 19.89
CA LEU A 36 -9.38 -14.50 21.09
C LEU A 36 -10.73 -14.15 21.72
N LYS A 37 -11.00 -14.73 22.90
CA LYS A 37 -12.20 -14.46 23.70
C LYS A 37 -12.11 -13.16 24.50
N THR A 38 -10.90 -12.70 24.79
CA THR A 38 -10.62 -11.48 25.56
C THR A 38 -9.49 -10.70 24.90
N LEU A 39 -9.65 -9.37 24.83
CA LEU A 39 -8.63 -8.43 24.33
C LEU A 39 -7.66 -8.10 25.46
N ASP A 40 -6.80 -9.05 25.82
CA ASP A 40 -5.69 -8.81 26.75
C ASP A 40 -4.41 -8.42 26.00
N LEU A 41 -3.47 -7.81 26.70
CA LEU A 41 -2.23 -7.31 26.09
C LEU A 41 -1.42 -8.43 25.42
N VAL A 42 -1.46 -9.63 26.01
CA VAL A 42 -0.76 -10.81 25.50
C VAL A 42 -1.40 -11.29 24.20
N GLY A 43 -2.73 -11.43 24.15
CA GLY A 43 -3.46 -11.79 22.94
C GLY A 43 -3.27 -10.80 21.80
N ILE A 44 -3.31 -9.49 22.11
CA ILE A 44 -3.02 -8.42 21.13
C ILE A 44 -1.58 -8.51 20.63
N GLY A 45 -0.61 -8.77 21.52
CA GLY A 45 0.79 -8.96 21.15
C GLY A 45 1.01 -10.13 20.19
N PHE A 46 0.42 -11.29 20.48
CA PHE A 46 0.50 -12.47 19.62
C PHE A 46 -0.19 -12.26 18.27
N ALA A 47 -1.39 -11.68 18.26
CA ALA A 47 -2.10 -11.34 17.02
C ALA A 47 -1.30 -10.33 16.17
N GLY A 48 -0.72 -9.31 16.81
CA GLY A 48 0.11 -8.31 16.13
C GLY A 48 1.38 -8.89 15.52
N ILE A 49 2.08 -9.78 16.24
CA ILE A 49 3.31 -10.43 15.73
C ILE A 49 2.99 -11.37 14.57
N THR A 50 1.96 -12.21 14.70
CA THR A 50 1.57 -13.16 13.64
C THR A 50 1.12 -12.45 12.37
N MET A 51 0.27 -11.42 12.51
CA MET A 51 -0.15 -10.57 11.41
C MET A 51 1.03 -9.81 10.80
N GLY A 52 1.94 -9.28 11.63
CA GLY A 52 3.16 -8.62 11.17
C GLY A 52 4.11 -9.52 10.38
N LEU A 53 4.30 -10.77 10.82
CA LEU A 53 5.07 -11.79 10.08
C LEU A 53 4.43 -12.09 8.73
N SER A 54 3.11 -12.30 8.72
CA SER A 54 2.37 -12.58 7.49
C SER A 54 2.53 -11.45 6.47
N PHE A 55 2.30 -10.20 6.89
CA PHE A 55 2.48 -9.04 6.02
C PHE A 55 3.92 -8.86 5.55
N GLY A 56 4.91 -9.06 6.44
CA GLY A 56 6.32 -8.96 6.09
C GLY A 56 6.72 -9.95 4.99
N PHE A 57 6.30 -11.21 5.11
CA PHE A 57 6.53 -12.22 4.07
C PHE A 57 5.72 -11.93 2.81
N TYR A 58 4.46 -11.52 2.92
CA TYR A 58 3.62 -11.27 1.77
C TYR A 58 4.14 -10.11 0.91
N TRP A 59 4.28 -8.91 1.50
CA TRP A 59 4.61 -7.69 0.76
C TRP A 59 6.03 -7.70 0.20
N SER A 60 7.02 -8.10 1.01
CA SER A 60 8.42 -8.10 0.56
C SER A 60 8.65 -9.01 -0.66
N ASN A 61 8.03 -10.19 -0.66
CA ASN A 61 8.16 -11.13 -1.78
C ASN A 61 7.30 -10.69 -2.97
N ARG A 62 6.09 -10.16 -2.74
CA ARG A 62 5.22 -9.64 -3.81
C ARG A 62 5.87 -8.48 -4.56
N ASP A 63 6.45 -7.52 -3.84
CA ASP A 63 7.11 -6.35 -4.45
C ASP A 63 8.34 -6.77 -5.27
N TYR A 64 9.10 -7.75 -4.80
CA TYR A 64 10.21 -8.31 -5.58
C TYR A 64 9.72 -8.99 -6.86
N LEU A 65 8.65 -9.80 -6.77
CA LEU A 65 8.07 -10.45 -7.94
C LEU A 65 7.56 -9.42 -8.95
N ALA A 66 6.86 -8.38 -8.48
CA ALA A 66 6.40 -7.28 -9.33
C ALA A 66 7.58 -6.58 -10.01
N LEU A 67 8.66 -6.27 -9.27
CA LEU A 67 9.86 -5.68 -9.82
C LEU A 67 10.51 -6.55 -10.90
N ALA A 68 10.58 -7.87 -10.67
CA ALA A 68 11.24 -8.82 -11.57
C ALA A 68 10.48 -9.08 -12.88
N ILE A 69 9.15 -8.94 -12.89
CA ILE A 69 8.29 -9.22 -14.06
C ILE A 69 7.85 -7.95 -14.81
N THR A 70 8.13 -6.76 -14.28
CA THR A 70 7.69 -5.47 -14.85
C THR A 70 8.87 -4.55 -15.17
N ASN A 71 8.63 -3.60 -16.08
CA ASN A 71 9.59 -2.58 -16.49
C ASN A 71 8.95 -1.18 -16.40
N ASP A 72 9.72 -0.12 -16.65
CA ASP A 72 9.23 1.25 -16.44
C ASP A 72 8.00 1.61 -17.29
N THR A 73 7.89 1.05 -18.51
CA THR A 73 6.79 1.35 -19.44
C THR A 73 5.50 0.63 -19.08
N ASN A 74 5.57 -0.61 -18.55
CA ASN A 74 4.38 -1.41 -18.23
C ASN A 74 3.96 -1.39 -16.75
N ARG A 75 4.81 -0.90 -15.84
CA ARG A 75 4.52 -0.84 -14.38
C ARG A 75 3.23 -0.10 -14.06
N ASN A 76 2.96 1.01 -14.74
CA ASN A 76 1.74 1.80 -14.51
C ASN A 76 0.47 0.97 -14.80
N TYR A 77 0.49 0.19 -15.89
CA TYR A 77 -0.62 -0.68 -16.27
C TYR A 77 -0.77 -1.88 -15.32
N TYR A 78 0.33 -2.51 -14.92
CA TYR A 78 0.33 -3.59 -13.93
C TYR A 78 -0.32 -3.13 -12.60
N TYR A 79 0.13 -2.01 -12.05
CA TYR A 79 -0.42 -1.46 -10.81
C TYR A 79 -1.85 -0.93 -10.98
N GLY A 80 -2.19 -0.41 -12.16
CA GLY A 80 -3.57 -0.04 -12.50
C GLY A 80 -4.52 -1.23 -12.44
N LEU A 81 -4.16 -2.35 -13.07
CA LEU A 81 -4.94 -3.59 -13.02
C LEU A 81 -5.00 -4.17 -11.60
N GLU A 82 -3.86 -4.24 -10.91
CA GLU A 82 -3.81 -4.73 -9.53
C GLU A 82 -4.74 -3.91 -8.63
N THR A 83 -4.65 -2.59 -8.70
CA THR A 83 -5.49 -1.70 -7.89
C THR A 83 -6.96 -1.82 -8.28
N PHE A 84 -7.27 -1.98 -9.57
CA PHE A 84 -8.64 -2.21 -10.04
C PHE A 84 -9.25 -3.47 -9.42
N PHE A 85 -8.58 -4.62 -9.52
CA PHE A 85 -9.06 -5.87 -8.92
C PHE A 85 -9.11 -5.79 -7.39
N TYR A 86 -8.09 -5.24 -6.75
CA TYR A 86 -8.06 -5.04 -5.30
C TYR A 86 -9.27 -4.22 -4.83
N THR A 87 -9.58 -3.14 -5.56
CA THR A 87 -10.67 -2.24 -5.20
C THR A 87 -12.04 -2.90 -5.42
N ILE A 88 -12.23 -3.68 -6.48
CA ILE A 88 -13.46 -4.46 -6.69
C ILE A 88 -13.65 -5.49 -5.59
N ILE A 89 -12.61 -6.27 -5.26
CA ILE A 89 -12.64 -7.28 -4.20
C ILE A 89 -12.98 -6.62 -2.85
N ALA A 90 -12.40 -5.45 -2.57
CA ALA A 90 -12.65 -4.69 -1.35
C ALA A 90 -14.11 -4.19 -1.21
N VAL A 91 -14.89 -4.15 -2.29
CA VAL A 91 -16.33 -3.84 -2.25
C VAL A 91 -17.18 -5.09 -2.24
N VAL A 92 -16.95 -5.99 -3.20
CA VAL A 92 -17.79 -7.16 -3.42
C VAL A 92 -17.72 -8.11 -2.22
N ILE A 93 -16.53 -8.33 -1.65
CA ILE A 93 -16.37 -9.30 -0.56
C ILE A 93 -17.06 -8.85 0.73
N PRO A 94 -16.86 -7.62 1.26
CA PRO A 94 -17.59 -7.17 2.45
C PRO A 94 -19.11 -7.17 2.28
N ILE A 95 -19.63 -6.75 1.12
CA ILE A 95 -21.08 -6.78 0.86
C ILE A 95 -21.59 -8.23 0.86
N THR A 96 -20.91 -9.14 0.14
CA THR A 96 -21.31 -10.54 0.04
C THR A 96 -21.25 -11.24 1.41
N ILE A 97 -20.20 -11.00 2.18
CA ILE A 97 -20.05 -11.57 3.54
C ILE A 97 -21.10 -10.99 4.48
N GLY A 98 -21.32 -9.67 4.45
CA GLY A 98 -22.32 -9.01 5.29
C GLY A 98 -23.73 -9.55 5.02
N TRP A 99 -24.11 -9.66 3.75
CA TRP A 99 -25.39 -10.24 3.33
C TRP A 99 -25.52 -11.71 3.76
N PHE A 100 -24.46 -12.51 3.61
CA PHE A 100 -24.43 -13.91 4.04
C PHE A 100 -24.64 -14.04 5.56
N ILE A 101 -23.95 -13.23 6.36
CA ILE A 101 -24.08 -13.22 7.82
C ILE A 101 -25.50 -12.79 8.23
N GLU A 102 -26.02 -11.71 7.66
CA GLU A 102 -27.38 -11.20 7.96
C GLU A 102 -28.45 -12.24 7.59
N SER A 103 -28.30 -12.90 6.44
CA SER A 103 -29.21 -13.96 5.99
C SER A 103 -29.17 -15.22 6.86
N SER A 104 -28.11 -15.39 7.67
CA SER A 104 -27.94 -16.56 8.54
C SER A 104 -28.79 -16.49 9.82
N GLY A 105 -29.49 -15.40 10.12
CA GLY A 105 -30.46 -15.35 11.21
C GLY A 105 -29.85 -15.42 12.63
N ASP A 106 -30.34 -16.34 13.46
CA ASP A 106 -30.14 -16.38 14.92
C ASP A 106 -28.65 -16.44 15.37
N THR A 107 -28.35 -16.02 16.60
CA THR A 107 -26.97 -15.92 17.13
C THR A 107 -26.10 -17.18 16.98
N ALA A 108 -26.69 -18.38 17.07
CA ALA A 108 -25.95 -19.64 16.90
C ALA A 108 -25.58 -19.92 15.43
N GLN A 109 -26.41 -19.45 14.49
CA GLN A 109 -26.21 -19.60 13.05
C GLN A 109 -25.19 -18.58 12.55
N ILE A 110 -25.09 -17.40 13.17
CA ILE A 110 -24.04 -16.41 12.92
C ILE A 110 -22.64 -16.99 13.21
N HIS A 111 -22.45 -17.68 14.33
CA HIS A 111 -21.16 -18.32 14.63
C HIS A 111 -20.79 -19.36 13.56
N THR A 112 -21.77 -20.12 13.08
CA THR A 112 -21.58 -21.09 12.00
C THR A 112 -21.23 -20.39 10.68
N ALA A 113 -21.87 -19.27 10.36
CA ALA A 113 -21.55 -18.45 9.19
C ALA A 113 -20.08 -17.97 9.21
N TYR A 114 -19.59 -17.50 10.36
CA TYR A 114 -18.19 -17.12 10.53
C TYR A 114 -17.22 -18.29 10.32
N LEU A 115 -17.55 -19.50 10.78
CA LEU A 115 -16.74 -20.70 10.52
C LEU A 115 -16.71 -21.06 9.03
N ILE A 116 -17.86 -20.99 8.34
CA ILE A 116 -17.95 -21.23 6.89
C ILE A 116 -17.08 -20.22 6.13
N ILE A 117 -17.21 -18.93 6.43
CA ILE A 117 -16.41 -17.86 5.82
C ILE A 117 -14.91 -18.13 6.03
N THR A 118 -14.51 -18.47 7.25
CA THR A 118 -13.11 -18.79 7.59
C THR A 118 -12.60 -19.99 6.77
N GLY A 119 -13.41 -21.04 6.62
CA GLY A 119 -13.07 -22.20 5.81
C GLY A 119 -12.88 -21.85 4.33
N ILE A 120 -13.75 -21.01 3.77
CA ILE A 120 -13.64 -20.51 2.38
C ILE A 120 -12.36 -19.68 2.20
N VAL A 121 -12.07 -18.75 3.11
CA VAL A 121 -10.86 -17.92 3.06
C VAL A 121 -9.60 -18.81 3.11
N PHE A 122 -9.60 -19.83 3.97
CA PHE A 122 -8.48 -20.77 4.04
C PHE A 122 -8.32 -21.55 2.74
N LEU A 123 -9.42 -22.05 2.15
CA LEU A 123 -9.39 -22.75 0.86
C LEU A 123 -8.83 -21.87 -0.27
N VAL A 124 -9.32 -20.62 -0.38
CA VAL A 124 -8.83 -19.66 -1.37
C VAL A 124 -7.33 -19.40 -1.18
N THR A 125 -6.87 -19.29 0.06
CA THR A 125 -5.45 -19.07 0.40
C THR A 125 -4.58 -20.27 0.00
N VAL A 126 -5.07 -21.49 0.19
CA VAL A 126 -4.39 -22.72 -0.26
C VAL A 126 -4.31 -22.76 -1.80
N ILE A 127 -5.40 -22.47 -2.50
CA ILE A 127 -5.41 -22.44 -3.97
C ILE A 127 -4.44 -21.37 -4.49
N ALA A 128 -4.45 -20.17 -3.93
CA ALA A 128 -3.53 -19.08 -4.30
C ALA A 128 -2.07 -19.48 -4.08
N SER A 129 -1.77 -20.17 -2.97
CA SER A 129 -0.45 -20.73 -2.69
C SER A 129 -0.02 -21.75 -3.76
N ILE A 130 -0.89 -22.68 -4.15
CA ILE A 130 -0.61 -23.67 -5.21
C ILE A 130 -0.31 -22.99 -6.55
N VAL A 131 -1.08 -21.95 -6.92
CA VAL A 131 -0.83 -21.17 -8.14
C VAL A 131 0.56 -20.53 -8.13
N CYS A 132 0.98 -19.97 -6.99
CA CYS A 132 2.32 -19.37 -6.85
C CYS A 132 3.45 -20.40 -7.00
N PHE A 133 3.24 -21.64 -6.54
CA PHE A 133 4.21 -22.72 -6.72
C PHE A 133 4.40 -23.14 -8.18
N ARG A 134 3.39 -22.92 -9.05
CA ARG A 134 3.50 -23.21 -10.49
C ARG A 134 4.35 -22.18 -11.26
N GLY A 135 4.60 -21.00 -10.69
CA GLY A 135 5.44 -19.97 -11.33
C GLY A 135 6.92 -20.35 -11.35
N THR A 136 7.65 -19.95 -12.39
CA THR A 136 9.10 -20.14 -12.52
C THR A 136 9.87 -18.88 -12.11
N PHE A 137 9.94 -18.61 -10.80
CA PHE A 137 10.64 -17.42 -10.30
C PHE A 137 12.11 -17.74 -9.98
N GLN A 138 13.02 -16.93 -10.52
CA GLN A 138 14.44 -16.98 -10.17
C GLN A 138 14.68 -16.23 -8.86
N ASN A 139 15.37 -16.89 -7.92
CA ASN A 139 15.79 -16.26 -6.67
C ASN A 139 16.86 -15.20 -6.94
N PRO A 140 16.94 -14.14 -6.12
CA PRO A 140 18.00 -13.14 -6.23
C PRO A 140 19.39 -13.78 -6.10
N ILE A 141 20.31 -13.39 -6.99
CA ILE A 141 21.60 -14.06 -7.22
C ILE A 141 22.63 -13.79 -6.10
N GLN A 142 22.45 -12.73 -5.29
CA GLN A 142 23.48 -12.25 -4.37
C GLN A 142 23.28 -12.66 -2.90
N LYS A 143 24.39 -12.83 -2.16
CA LYS A 143 24.41 -13.45 -0.81
C LYS A 143 24.46 -12.46 0.37
N LYS A 144 24.56 -11.15 0.12
CA LYS A 144 24.53 -10.09 1.15
C LYS A 144 23.38 -9.14 0.84
N TYR A 145 22.50 -8.91 1.82
CA TYR A 145 21.28 -8.13 1.64
C TYR A 145 21.11 -7.01 2.69
N VAL A 146 21.86 -7.05 3.79
CA VAL A 146 21.85 -5.97 4.79
C VAL A 146 23.02 -5.04 4.51
N PHE A 147 22.68 -3.80 4.19
CA PHE A 147 23.63 -2.72 3.97
C PHE A 147 23.20 -1.51 4.80
N PHE A 148 24.17 -0.76 5.33
CA PHE A 148 23.91 0.44 6.12
C PHE A 148 24.25 1.74 5.36
N LYS A 149 24.95 1.61 4.22
CA LYS A 149 25.33 2.73 3.36
C LYS A 149 24.75 2.54 1.98
N PHE A 150 24.00 3.53 1.53
CA PHE A 150 23.33 3.52 0.24
C PHE A 150 23.64 4.80 -0.55
N HIS A 151 23.38 4.77 -1.85
CA HIS A 151 23.47 5.91 -2.73
C HIS A 151 22.56 7.06 -2.26
N GLN A 152 22.94 8.32 -2.53
CA GLN A 152 22.19 9.50 -2.07
C GLN A 152 20.74 9.52 -2.56
N LEU A 153 20.49 9.07 -3.79
CA LEU A 153 19.14 8.90 -4.35
C LEU A 153 18.26 7.96 -3.48
N TRP A 154 18.85 6.92 -2.90
CA TRP A 154 18.13 5.98 -2.03
C TRP A 154 17.70 6.64 -0.73
N TYR A 155 18.57 7.46 -0.11
CA TYR A 155 18.19 8.20 1.10
C TYR A 155 17.03 9.16 0.86
N LYS A 156 16.95 9.79 -0.31
CA LYS A 156 15.79 10.62 -0.69
C LYS A 156 14.52 9.77 -0.81
N LEU A 157 14.62 8.58 -1.39
CA LEU A 157 13.48 7.65 -1.45
C LEU A 157 13.08 7.16 -0.05
N LEU A 158 14.01 6.94 0.87
CA LEU A 158 13.69 6.62 2.27
C LEU A 158 12.97 7.77 2.97
N SER A 159 13.32 9.03 2.69
CA SER A 159 12.55 10.18 3.18
C SER A 159 11.13 10.18 2.60
N LEU A 160 10.97 9.87 1.32
CA LEU A 160 9.64 9.74 0.70
C LEU A 160 8.83 8.59 1.32
N SER A 161 9.50 7.48 1.62
CA SER A 161 8.93 6.31 2.29
C SER A 161 8.48 6.64 3.72
N LEU A 162 9.27 7.40 4.47
CA LEU A 162 8.89 7.91 5.78
C LEU A 162 7.62 8.77 5.70
N LEU A 163 7.55 9.71 4.74
CA LEU A 163 6.36 10.55 4.55
C LEU A 163 5.12 9.73 4.17
N LYS A 164 5.26 8.71 3.33
CA LYS A 164 4.18 7.76 3.02
C LYS A 164 3.75 6.98 4.27
N GLY A 165 4.71 6.46 5.03
CA GLY A 165 4.49 5.67 6.24
C GLY A 165 3.73 6.47 7.31
N LEU A 166 4.09 7.76 7.47
CA LEU A 166 3.46 8.70 8.40
C LEU A 166 1.94 8.74 8.23
N VAL A 167 1.47 8.64 6.99
CA VAL A 167 0.05 8.68 6.66
C VAL A 167 -0.59 7.31 6.84
N GLN A 168 0.10 6.25 6.42
CA GLN A 168 -0.39 4.87 6.56
C GLN A 168 -0.63 4.46 8.02
N GLY A 169 0.26 4.81 8.94
CA GLY A 169 0.17 4.35 10.33
C GLY A 169 -1.13 4.77 11.02
N PHE A 170 -1.63 5.95 10.66
CA PHE A 170 -2.84 6.53 11.23
C PHE A 170 -4.10 6.26 10.38
N LEU A 171 -4.01 6.35 9.05
CA LEU A 171 -5.19 6.23 8.18
C LEU A 171 -5.79 4.83 8.08
N VAL A 172 -5.09 3.79 8.57
CA VAL A 172 -5.68 2.44 8.65
C VAL A 172 -6.86 2.40 9.64
N THR A 173 -6.81 3.20 10.71
CA THR A 173 -7.84 3.19 11.78
C THR A 173 -8.68 4.46 11.81
N ALA A 174 -8.12 5.61 11.41
CA ALA A 174 -8.79 6.90 11.54
C ALA A 174 -10.16 7.03 10.85
N PRO A 175 -10.37 6.57 9.59
CA PRO A 175 -11.67 6.66 8.95
C PRO A 175 -12.77 5.91 9.71
N ALA A 176 -12.45 4.73 10.24
CA ALA A 176 -13.39 3.96 11.05
C ALA A 176 -13.72 4.69 12.37
N MET A 177 -12.70 5.19 13.07
CA MET A 177 -12.90 5.96 14.30
C MET A 177 -13.72 7.24 14.08
N LEU A 178 -13.50 7.96 12.98
CA LEU A 178 -14.28 9.15 12.62
C LEU A 178 -15.76 8.84 12.36
N ILE A 179 -16.04 7.75 11.64
CA ILE A 179 -17.44 7.35 11.39
C ILE A 179 -18.12 6.93 12.69
N MET A 180 -17.43 6.15 13.53
CA MET A 180 -17.99 5.74 14.81
C MET A 180 -18.27 6.93 15.73
N LEU A 181 -17.38 7.91 15.75
CA LEU A 181 -17.51 9.09 16.60
C LEU A 181 -18.59 10.07 16.10
N LEU A 182 -18.65 10.36 14.79
CA LEU A 182 -19.45 11.47 14.24
C LEU A 182 -20.69 11.03 13.45
N ILE A 183 -20.81 9.75 13.09
CA ILE A 183 -21.97 9.20 12.36
C ILE A 183 -22.70 8.14 13.21
N GLY A 184 -21.96 7.35 13.98
CA GLY A 184 -22.51 6.34 14.91
C GLY A 184 -23.17 5.13 14.23
N LYS A 185 -23.09 5.03 12.89
CA LYS A 185 -23.64 3.90 12.11
C LYS A 185 -22.53 3.20 11.36
N GLU A 186 -22.16 2.00 11.80
CA GLU A 186 -21.14 1.16 11.14
C GLU A 186 -21.43 0.93 9.65
N GLY A 187 -22.71 0.75 9.30
CA GLY A 187 -23.14 0.60 7.90
C GLY A 187 -22.77 1.78 7.00
N ALA A 188 -22.66 3.00 7.54
CA ALA A 188 -22.27 4.17 6.75
C ALA A 188 -20.81 4.10 6.27
N LEU A 189 -19.92 3.46 7.04
CA LEU A 189 -18.55 3.20 6.61
C LEU A 189 -18.52 2.25 5.43
N GLY A 190 -19.26 1.14 5.52
CA GLY A 190 -19.36 0.17 4.42
C GLY A 190 -19.89 0.80 3.14
N THR A 191 -20.96 1.60 3.24
CA THR A 191 -21.55 2.29 2.08
C THR A 191 -20.58 3.31 1.48
N ALA A 192 -19.96 4.18 2.29
CA ALA A 192 -19.02 5.19 1.80
C ALA A 192 -17.78 4.55 1.14
N GLN A 193 -17.25 3.48 1.75
CA GLN A 193 -16.16 2.69 1.17
C GLN A 193 -16.55 2.07 -0.16
N SER A 194 -17.75 1.48 -0.25
CA SER A 194 -18.23 0.83 -1.46
C SER A 194 -18.34 1.81 -2.63
N ILE A 195 -18.94 2.98 -2.40
CA ILE A 195 -19.10 4.02 -3.42
C ILE A 195 -17.74 4.56 -3.85
N GLY A 196 -16.89 4.96 -2.89
CA GLY A 196 -15.59 5.54 -3.22
C GLY A 196 -14.67 4.53 -3.90
N ALA A 197 -14.75 3.25 -3.56
CA ALA A 197 -14.01 2.18 -4.22
C ALA A 197 -14.47 1.97 -5.67
N ILE A 198 -15.77 1.97 -5.99
CA ILE A 198 -16.23 1.88 -7.39
C ILE A 198 -15.66 3.03 -8.22
N ILE A 199 -15.74 4.26 -7.70
CA ILE A 199 -15.20 5.45 -8.36
C ILE A 199 -13.69 5.32 -8.54
N ALA A 200 -12.97 4.93 -7.48
CA ALA A 200 -11.54 4.71 -7.52
C ALA A 200 -11.15 3.63 -8.54
N ALA A 201 -11.87 2.50 -8.61
CA ALA A 201 -11.56 1.42 -9.55
C ALA A 201 -11.60 1.92 -11.00
N VAL A 202 -12.65 2.67 -11.38
CA VAL A 202 -12.79 3.24 -12.72
C VAL A 202 -11.65 4.22 -13.02
N ILE A 203 -11.39 5.16 -12.10
CA ILE A 203 -10.30 6.14 -12.23
C ILE A 203 -8.95 5.43 -12.40
N MET A 204 -8.70 4.40 -11.60
CA MET A 204 -7.42 3.68 -11.58
C MET A 204 -7.19 2.83 -12.82
N TYR A 205 -8.24 2.21 -13.36
CA TYR A 205 -8.16 1.51 -14.64
C TYR A 205 -7.83 2.48 -15.78
N VAL A 206 -8.53 3.62 -15.85
CA VAL A 206 -8.31 4.62 -16.89
C VAL A 206 -6.91 5.22 -16.79
N ILE A 207 -6.53 5.71 -15.60
CA ILE A 207 -5.20 6.32 -15.38
C ILE A 207 -4.10 5.29 -15.60
N GLY A 208 -4.24 4.06 -15.09
CA GLY A 208 -3.24 3.01 -15.30
C GLY A 208 -3.00 2.66 -16.77
N ARG A 209 -4.00 2.83 -17.65
CA ARG A 209 -3.88 2.60 -19.10
C ARG A 209 -3.28 3.79 -19.85
N ILE A 210 -3.59 5.03 -19.46
CA ILE A 210 -3.16 6.23 -20.20
C ILE A 210 -1.88 6.87 -19.66
N ALA A 211 -1.56 6.66 -18.39
CA ALA A 211 -0.50 7.38 -17.70
C ALA A 211 0.89 6.98 -18.20
N LYS A 212 1.65 7.96 -18.67
CA LYS A 212 3.07 7.79 -19.00
C LYS A 212 3.95 7.95 -17.75
N PRO A 213 5.22 7.49 -17.78
CA PRO A 213 6.16 7.74 -16.69
C PRO A 213 6.30 9.22 -16.31
N SER A 214 6.20 10.12 -17.30
CA SER A 214 6.25 11.58 -17.11
C SER A 214 5.06 12.16 -16.34
N ASP A 215 3.91 11.47 -16.31
CA ASP A 215 2.71 11.92 -15.61
C ASP A 215 2.68 11.51 -14.13
N ARG A 216 3.58 10.62 -13.69
CA ARG A 216 3.61 10.10 -12.32
C ARG A 216 3.63 11.21 -11.27
N ILE A 217 4.39 12.28 -11.50
CA ILE A 217 4.43 13.40 -10.54
C ILE A 217 3.12 14.19 -10.49
N LYS A 218 2.41 14.32 -11.61
CA LYS A 218 1.11 14.99 -11.67
C LYS A 218 0.06 14.17 -10.94
N ILE A 219 0.04 12.85 -11.18
CA ILE A 219 -0.85 11.90 -10.51
C ILE A 219 -0.60 11.90 -9.00
N PHE A 220 0.67 11.84 -8.60
CA PHE A 220 1.06 11.88 -7.19
C PHE A 220 0.63 13.18 -6.51
N THR A 221 0.86 14.32 -7.19
CA THR A 221 0.45 15.65 -6.70
C THR A 221 -1.07 15.73 -6.56
N ALA A 222 -1.84 15.25 -7.53
CA ALA A 222 -3.29 15.23 -7.47
C ALA A 222 -3.80 14.42 -6.27
N GLY A 223 -3.25 13.21 -6.05
CA GLY A 223 -3.59 12.39 -4.89
C GLY A 223 -3.27 13.09 -3.56
N LEU A 224 -2.09 13.69 -3.43
CA LEU A 224 -1.69 14.41 -2.22
C LEU A 224 -2.56 15.65 -1.94
N VAL A 225 -2.90 16.41 -2.97
CA VAL A 225 -3.78 17.58 -2.84
C VAL A 225 -5.20 17.18 -2.46
N LEU A 226 -5.75 16.13 -3.07
CA LEU A 226 -7.08 15.61 -2.71
C LEU A 226 -7.11 15.14 -1.24
N PHE A 227 -6.07 14.44 -0.79
CA PHE A 227 -5.97 14.02 0.60
C PHE A 227 -5.87 15.22 1.56
N ALA A 228 -5.01 16.20 1.26
CA ALA A 228 -4.88 17.41 2.07
C ALA A 228 -6.17 18.21 2.13
N LEU A 229 -6.86 18.37 0.99
CA LEU A 229 -8.15 19.05 0.92
C LEU A 229 -9.21 18.33 1.76
N GLY A 230 -9.30 17.00 1.64
CA GLY A 230 -10.21 16.21 2.48
C GLY A 230 -9.90 16.34 3.96
N ALA A 231 -8.62 16.26 4.34
CA ALA A 231 -8.20 16.40 5.73
C ALA A 231 -8.54 17.78 6.30
N VAL A 232 -8.28 18.85 5.55
CA VAL A 232 -8.61 20.23 5.96
C VAL A 232 -10.12 20.43 6.07
N VAL A 233 -10.91 19.95 5.11
CA VAL A 233 -12.38 20.02 5.18
C VAL A 233 -12.91 19.31 6.42
N ASN A 234 -12.41 18.10 6.73
CA ASN A 234 -12.77 17.40 7.95
C ASN A 234 -12.33 18.15 9.21
N GLY A 235 -11.12 18.71 9.22
CA GLY A 235 -10.62 19.51 10.34
C GLY A 235 -11.43 20.78 10.58
N LEU A 236 -11.92 21.45 9.52
CA LEU A 236 -12.72 22.67 9.64
C LEU A 236 -14.16 22.38 10.06
N LEU A 237 -14.84 21.45 9.37
CA LEU A 237 -16.25 21.14 9.63
C LEU A 237 -16.46 20.26 10.86
N PHE A 238 -15.59 19.28 11.04
CA PHE A 238 -15.58 18.28 12.11
C PHE A 238 -16.99 17.78 12.52
N ASN A 239 -17.77 17.37 11.53
CA ASN A 239 -19.13 16.85 11.67
C ASN A 239 -19.35 15.74 10.63
N GLN A 240 -20.56 15.17 10.58
CA GLN A 240 -20.91 14.10 9.65
C GLN A 240 -20.57 14.45 8.18
N THR A 241 -20.88 15.67 7.74
CA THR A 241 -20.57 16.11 6.37
C THR A 241 -19.07 16.18 6.11
N GLY A 242 -18.29 16.71 7.06
CA GLY A 242 -16.84 16.77 6.96
C GLY A 242 -16.20 15.39 6.83
N VAL A 243 -16.66 14.42 7.62
CA VAL A 243 -16.16 13.04 7.58
C VAL A 243 -16.49 12.36 6.26
N ILE A 244 -17.71 12.50 5.74
CA ILE A 244 -18.12 11.90 4.47
C ILE A 244 -17.27 12.44 3.31
N ILE A 245 -17.09 13.77 3.24
CA ILE A 245 -16.26 14.41 2.21
C ILE A 245 -14.82 13.92 2.31
N PHE A 246 -14.26 13.86 3.52
CA PHE A 246 -12.91 13.36 3.73
C PHE A 246 -12.73 11.92 3.26
N ILE A 247 -13.66 11.03 3.59
CA ILE A 247 -13.59 9.62 3.21
C ILE A 247 -13.69 9.46 1.69
N LEU A 248 -14.61 10.16 1.03
CA LEU A 248 -14.73 10.10 -0.43
C LEU A 248 -13.46 10.59 -1.13
N LEU A 249 -12.89 11.71 -0.69
CA LEU A 249 -11.64 12.23 -1.23
C LEU A 249 -10.47 11.29 -0.93
N LEU A 250 -10.41 10.73 0.27
CA LEU A 250 -9.36 9.79 0.67
C LEU A 250 -9.38 8.51 -0.18
N LEU A 251 -10.56 7.97 -0.47
CA LEU A 251 -10.74 6.76 -1.28
C LEU A 251 -10.25 6.92 -2.72
N ILE A 252 -10.29 8.15 -3.26
CA ILE A 252 -9.73 8.48 -4.57
C ILE A 252 -8.24 8.81 -4.45
N ALA A 253 -7.87 9.57 -3.43
CA ALA A 253 -6.50 10.04 -3.22
C ALA A 253 -5.50 8.90 -2.99
N LYS A 254 -5.86 7.90 -2.17
CA LYS A 254 -4.97 6.79 -1.80
C LYS A 254 -4.52 5.97 -3.02
N PRO A 255 -5.41 5.50 -3.91
CA PRO A 255 -5.01 4.83 -5.13
C PRO A 255 -4.12 5.67 -6.05
N LEU A 256 -4.41 6.97 -6.22
CA LEU A 256 -3.56 7.86 -7.02
C LEU A 256 -2.15 7.99 -6.45
N MET A 257 -2.04 8.15 -5.13
CA MET A 257 -0.75 8.21 -4.45
C MET A 257 0.03 6.90 -4.63
N ASP A 258 -0.61 5.75 -4.42
CA ASP A 258 0.01 4.43 -4.55
C ASP A 258 0.43 4.14 -6.00
N LEU A 259 -0.41 4.48 -7.00
CA LEU A 259 -0.12 4.28 -8.42
C LEU A 259 1.15 4.98 -8.89
N ALA A 260 1.43 6.17 -8.37
CA ALA A 260 2.63 6.92 -8.72
C ALA A 260 3.84 6.51 -7.87
N TYR A 261 3.62 6.26 -6.58
CA TYR A 261 4.69 5.97 -5.63
C TYR A 261 5.47 4.70 -5.96
N PHE A 262 4.77 3.58 -6.22
CA PHE A 262 5.45 2.30 -6.43
C PHE A 262 6.31 2.28 -7.70
N PRO A 263 5.87 2.79 -8.86
CA PRO A 263 6.73 2.92 -10.03
C PRO A 263 7.95 3.83 -9.79
N ILE A 264 7.81 4.93 -9.04
CA ILE A 264 8.96 5.79 -8.65
C ILE A 264 9.94 5.00 -7.80
N GLN A 265 9.45 4.26 -6.79
CA GLN A 265 10.28 3.40 -5.95
C GLN A 265 11.05 2.38 -6.80
N PHE A 266 10.37 1.67 -7.68
CA PHE A 266 10.98 0.63 -8.52
C PHE A 266 12.01 1.21 -9.50
N LYS A 267 11.72 2.36 -10.13
CA LYS A 267 12.71 3.05 -10.98
C LYS A 267 13.97 3.42 -10.20
N VAL A 268 13.82 3.91 -8.96
CA VAL A 268 14.99 4.20 -8.11
C VAL A 268 15.76 2.92 -7.81
N ILE A 269 15.09 1.83 -7.42
CA ILE A 269 15.74 0.53 -7.14
C ILE A 269 16.54 0.06 -8.36
N ASP A 270 15.98 0.11 -9.56
CA ASP A 270 16.65 -0.29 -10.80
C ASP A 270 17.93 0.53 -11.08
N ILE A 271 17.93 1.81 -10.72
CA ILE A 271 19.08 2.70 -10.90
C ILE A 271 20.16 2.37 -9.86
N VAL A 272 19.80 2.37 -8.57
CA VAL A 272 20.79 2.21 -7.50
C VAL A 272 21.33 0.78 -7.41
N SER A 273 20.53 -0.24 -7.76
CA SER A 273 20.99 -1.63 -7.83
C SER A 273 22.13 -1.81 -8.83
N LYS A 274 22.04 -1.16 -9.99
CA LYS A 274 23.09 -1.14 -11.03
C LYS A 274 24.32 -0.38 -10.59
N ILE A 275 24.15 0.81 -10.00
CA ILE A 275 25.27 1.65 -9.50
C ILE A 275 26.06 0.92 -8.42
N GLU A 276 25.37 0.36 -7.42
CA GLU A 276 26.02 -0.28 -6.28
C GLU A 276 26.35 -1.77 -6.52
N LYS A 277 25.92 -2.34 -7.66
CA LYS A 277 26.02 -3.77 -8.00
C LYS A 277 25.44 -4.68 -6.91
N ARG A 278 24.26 -4.32 -6.40
CA ARG A 278 23.56 -5.02 -5.30
C ARG A 278 22.24 -5.60 -5.78
N GLY A 279 21.81 -6.72 -5.18
CA GLY A 279 20.48 -7.27 -5.42
C GLY A 279 19.36 -6.32 -5.01
N GLU A 280 18.32 -6.26 -5.82
CA GLU A 280 17.17 -5.35 -5.67
C GLU A 280 16.42 -5.57 -4.34
N PHE A 281 16.39 -6.82 -3.86
CA PHE A 281 15.75 -7.20 -2.61
C PHE A 281 16.32 -6.47 -1.39
N ALA A 282 17.61 -6.11 -1.39
CA ALA A 282 18.24 -5.35 -0.30
C ALA A 282 17.58 -3.97 -0.12
N TYR A 283 17.16 -3.36 -1.23
CA TYR A 283 16.49 -2.07 -1.23
C TYR A 283 15.04 -2.20 -0.79
N ILE A 284 14.32 -3.23 -1.27
CA ILE A 284 12.94 -3.51 -0.82
C ILE A 284 12.92 -3.70 0.71
N LEU A 285 13.87 -4.47 1.25
CA LEU A 285 14.01 -4.69 2.69
C LEU A 285 14.26 -3.38 3.45
N ASN A 286 15.20 -2.56 2.97
CA ASN A 286 15.56 -1.32 3.65
C ASN A 286 14.45 -0.26 3.54
N HIS A 287 13.64 -0.30 2.48
CA HIS A 287 12.51 0.60 2.27
C HIS A 287 11.43 0.44 3.34
N GLU A 288 11.18 -0.79 3.79
CA GLU A 288 10.26 -1.10 4.88
C GLU A 288 10.66 -0.42 6.20
N ALA A 289 11.96 -0.20 6.44
CA ALA A 289 12.41 0.56 7.60
C ALA A 289 11.95 2.02 7.56
N GLY A 290 11.97 2.64 6.37
CA GLY A 290 11.44 3.99 6.14
C GLY A 290 9.93 4.05 6.39
N LEU A 291 9.17 3.10 5.82
CA LEU A 291 7.73 3.00 6.04
C LEU A 291 7.40 2.80 7.53
N PHE A 292 8.13 1.90 8.20
CA PHE A 292 7.94 1.61 9.62
C PHE A 292 8.18 2.84 10.49
N ALA A 293 9.31 3.54 10.28
CA ALA A 293 9.60 4.77 11.01
C ALA A 293 8.51 5.83 10.80
N GLY A 294 8.05 5.99 9.55
CA GLY A 294 6.90 6.84 9.24
C GLY A 294 5.65 6.44 10.02
N ARG A 295 5.23 5.17 9.92
CA ARG A 295 4.02 4.66 10.59
C ARG A 295 4.09 4.85 12.11
N PHE A 296 5.25 4.61 12.71
CA PHE A 296 5.48 4.84 14.13
C PHE A 296 5.31 6.32 14.50
N LEU A 297 5.88 7.24 13.72
CA LEU A 297 5.71 8.68 13.94
C LEU A 297 4.25 9.13 13.73
N GLY A 298 3.57 8.63 12.70
CA GLY A 298 2.17 8.95 12.41
C GLY A 298 1.22 8.48 13.51
N ALA A 299 1.30 7.19 13.88
CA ALA A 299 0.51 6.62 14.96
C ALA A 299 0.89 7.26 16.32
N GLY A 300 2.18 7.49 16.56
CA GLY A 300 2.67 8.17 17.75
C GLY A 300 2.13 9.59 17.89
N THR A 301 2.07 10.36 16.80
CA THR A 301 1.46 11.71 16.78
C THR A 301 0.00 11.67 17.21
N PHE A 302 -0.77 10.71 16.69
CA PHE A 302 -2.15 10.51 17.09
C PHE A 302 -2.28 10.14 18.57
N LEU A 303 -1.49 9.16 19.04
CA LEU A 303 -1.52 8.71 20.43
C LEU A 303 -1.15 9.84 21.40
N VAL A 304 -0.10 10.61 21.10
CA VAL A 304 0.29 11.75 21.93
C VAL A 304 -0.85 12.77 22.02
N LEU A 305 -1.47 13.16 20.91
CA LEU A 305 -2.60 14.09 20.93
C LEU A 305 -3.82 13.52 21.67
N ALA A 306 -4.10 12.22 21.50
CA ALA A 306 -5.24 11.56 22.11
C ALA A 306 -5.12 11.47 23.64
N TYR A 307 -3.92 11.16 24.14
CA TYR A 307 -3.65 11.03 25.57
C TYR A 307 -3.40 12.36 26.27
N THR A 308 -2.78 13.34 25.60
CA THR A 308 -2.45 14.63 26.24
C THR A 308 -3.57 15.66 26.16
N ILE A 309 -4.43 15.58 25.15
CA ILE A 309 -5.50 16.56 24.94
C ILE A 309 -6.88 15.88 24.92
N SER A 310 -7.22 15.20 23.83
CA SER A 310 -8.42 14.37 23.72
C SER A 310 -8.42 13.58 22.40
N THR A 311 -9.13 12.46 22.37
CA THR A 311 -9.36 11.67 21.15
C THR A 311 -10.00 12.49 20.04
N GLU A 312 -10.92 13.40 20.38
CA GLU A 312 -11.59 14.28 19.43
C GLU A 312 -10.59 15.22 18.73
N ILE A 313 -9.74 15.89 19.52
CA ILE A 313 -8.71 16.80 19.01
C ILE A 313 -7.67 16.03 18.19
N ALA A 314 -7.31 14.81 18.60
CA ALA A 314 -6.43 13.95 17.84
C ALA A 314 -7.05 13.59 16.47
N LEU A 315 -8.30 13.15 16.43
CA LEU A 315 -9.00 12.82 15.19
C LEU A 315 -9.27 14.05 14.30
N ARG A 316 -9.32 15.24 14.87
CA ARG A 316 -9.50 16.49 14.12
C ARG A 316 -8.20 16.99 13.50
N TYR A 317 -7.15 17.09 14.31
CA TYR A 317 -5.92 17.80 13.92
C TYR A 317 -4.79 16.88 13.48
N ALA A 318 -4.70 15.64 13.97
CA ALA A 318 -3.64 14.72 13.53
C ALA A 318 -3.72 14.48 12.02
N ILE A 319 -4.92 14.33 11.46
CA ILE A 319 -5.12 14.13 10.01
C ILE A 319 -4.60 15.32 9.22
N VAL A 320 -4.91 16.53 9.66
CA VAL A 320 -4.50 17.77 9.01
C VAL A 320 -2.98 17.91 9.06
N ILE A 321 -2.38 17.71 10.23
CA ILE A 321 -0.92 17.77 10.41
C ILE A 321 -0.23 16.78 9.49
N VAL A 322 -0.68 15.52 9.52
CA VAL A 322 -0.15 14.43 8.71
C VAL A 322 -0.30 14.72 7.22
N ALA A 323 -1.46 15.23 6.78
CA ALA A 323 -1.71 15.53 5.38
C ALA A 323 -0.89 16.71 4.85
N VAL A 324 -0.77 17.78 5.64
CA VAL A 324 0.08 18.93 5.29
C VAL A 324 1.54 18.53 5.22
N LEU A 325 2.03 17.76 6.19
CA LEU A 325 3.39 17.20 6.13
C LEU A 325 3.58 16.33 4.89
N GLN A 326 2.57 15.54 4.51
CA GLN A 326 2.66 14.68 3.33
C GLN A 326 2.77 15.47 2.02
N LEU A 327 2.26 16.71 1.92
CA LEU A 327 2.47 17.57 0.74
C LEU A 327 3.95 17.80 0.43
N SER A 328 4.83 17.75 1.43
CA SER A 328 6.28 17.85 1.23
C SER A 328 6.83 16.73 0.33
N SER A 329 6.12 15.60 0.23
CA SER A 329 6.42 14.48 -0.67
C SER A 329 6.49 14.91 -2.13
N ILE A 330 5.77 15.96 -2.54
CA ILE A 330 5.82 16.49 -3.92
C ILE A 330 7.23 16.97 -4.24
N PHE A 331 7.86 17.72 -3.34
CA PHE A 331 9.21 18.25 -3.56
C PHE A 331 10.26 17.13 -3.55
N VAL A 332 10.12 16.18 -2.64
CA VAL A 332 11.01 15.02 -2.55
C VAL A 332 10.90 14.17 -3.82
N ALA A 333 9.69 13.85 -4.26
CA ALA A 333 9.44 13.07 -5.48
C ALA A 333 9.96 13.79 -6.74
N LYS A 334 9.76 15.10 -6.87
CA LYS A 334 10.32 15.90 -7.98
C LYS A 334 11.84 15.78 -8.06
N LYS A 335 12.53 15.91 -6.91
CA LYS A 335 14.00 15.77 -6.85
C LYS A 335 14.46 14.36 -7.22
N ILE A 336 13.76 13.33 -6.73
CA ILE A 336 14.05 11.92 -7.05
C ILE A 336 13.92 11.66 -8.54
N ILE A 337 12.82 12.11 -9.17
CA ILE A 337 12.59 11.89 -10.60
C ILE A 337 13.64 12.62 -11.43
N ALA A 338 13.94 13.89 -11.09
CA ALA A 338 14.94 14.66 -11.81
C ALA A 338 16.34 14.01 -11.75
N GLU A 339 16.79 13.59 -10.57
CA GLU A 339 18.08 12.91 -10.40
C GLU A 339 18.09 11.52 -11.03
N GLY A 340 16.97 10.78 -10.94
CA GLY A 340 16.82 9.48 -11.59
C GLY A 340 16.95 9.56 -13.11
N ASN A 341 16.35 10.58 -13.73
CA ASN A 341 16.45 10.82 -15.16
C ASN A 341 17.87 11.25 -15.59
N LEU A 342 18.65 11.89 -14.71
CA LEU A 342 20.07 12.21 -14.99
C LEU A 342 20.96 10.96 -14.92
N LEU A 343 20.70 10.06 -13.96
CA LEU A 343 21.50 8.85 -13.74
C LEU A 343 21.15 7.70 -14.69
N SER A 344 19.93 7.71 -15.21
CA SER A 344 19.43 6.77 -16.21
C SER A 344 18.51 7.54 -17.14
N PRO A 345 19.04 8.28 -18.12
CA PRO A 345 18.21 8.91 -19.14
C PRO A 345 17.41 7.79 -19.81
N ASP A 346 16.09 7.88 -19.72
CA ASP A 346 15.23 7.06 -20.56
C ASP A 346 15.68 7.35 -22.01
N GLU A 347 15.98 6.30 -22.80
CA GLU A 347 16.28 6.49 -24.22
C GLU A 347 15.20 7.45 -24.77
N PRO A 348 15.58 8.56 -25.44
CA PRO A 348 14.59 9.49 -25.91
C PRO A 348 13.59 8.68 -26.74
N GLU A 349 12.29 8.82 -26.46
CA GLU A 349 11.24 8.47 -27.41
C GLU A 349 11.57 9.31 -28.65
N ILE A 350 12.38 8.76 -29.55
CA ILE A 350 12.65 9.40 -30.83
C ILE A 350 11.30 9.34 -31.51
N ASP A 351 10.64 10.49 -31.55
CA ASP A 351 9.34 10.64 -32.17
C ASP A 351 9.42 10.04 -33.57
N SER A 352 8.65 8.97 -33.80
CA SER A 352 8.60 8.30 -35.11
C SER A 352 8.27 9.27 -36.25
N LYS A 353 7.63 10.41 -35.93
CA LYS A 353 7.40 11.52 -36.85
C LYS A 353 8.68 12.28 -37.18
N VAL A 354 9.54 12.53 -36.19
CA VAL A 354 10.87 13.15 -36.38
C VAL A 354 11.80 12.21 -37.14
N MET A 355 11.77 10.90 -36.87
CA MET A 355 12.50 9.91 -37.69
C MET A 355 12.00 9.89 -39.14
N LYS A 356 10.69 9.99 -39.37
CA LYS A 356 10.13 10.07 -40.73
C LYS A 356 10.51 11.38 -41.42
N GLU A 357 10.41 12.52 -40.75
CA GLU A 357 10.82 13.82 -41.31
C GLU A 357 12.33 13.91 -41.59
N VAL A 358 13.15 13.27 -40.74
CA VAL A 358 14.61 13.21 -40.95
C VAL A 358 14.95 12.20 -42.06
N ALA A 359 14.26 11.05 -42.13
CA ALA A 359 14.44 10.09 -43.20
C ALA A 359 13.97 10.63 -44.56
N GLU A 360 12.87 11.38 -44.61
CA GLU A 360 12.38 12.06 -45.83
C GLU A 360 13.30 13.20 -46.29
N LYS A 361 14.11 13.78 -45.38
CA LYS A 361 15.12 14.79 -45.74
C LYS A 361 16.46 14.20 -46.18
N ILE A 362 16.67 12.90 -46.02
CA ILE A 362 17.90 12.19 -46.36
C ILE A 362 17.76 11.40 -47.68
N VAL A 363 16.55 11.31 -48.26
CA VAL A 363 16.28 10.71 -49.58
C VAL A 363 16.21 11.77 -50.67
#